data_AF-A0A1V4VS45-F1
#
_entry.id   AF-A0A1V4VS45-F1
#
_cell.length_a   1.000
_cell.length_b   1.000
_cell.length_c   1.000
_cell.angle_alpha   90.00
_cell.angle_beta   90.00
_cell.angle_gamma   90.00
#
_symmetry.space_group_name_H-M   'P 1'
#
loop_
_entity.id
_entity.type
_entity.pdbx_description
1 polymer ?
#
loop_
_entity_poly.entity_id
_entity_poly.type
_entity_poly.pdbx_seq_one_letter_code
_entity_poly.pdbx_strand_id
1 'polypeptide(L)'
;MELGFVGPIFIGIIFMLLITGMWIYNATQTSQAARLAAHQLAVTGNYSEAYQIAYSHLGKTGIGLSSEEVSVYWSGDVACAQVITNMETYMPGLVKLFNPSGTNWTGKVTISRGAQTTGEYRLRSGNQSQFN
;
A
#
# COMPACT_ATOMS: atom_id res chain seq x y z
N MET A 1 -2.58 38.10 23.79
CA MET A 1 -3.26 36.77 23.83
C MET A 1 -3.00 35.94 22.55
N GLU A 2 -2.02 36.29 21.72
CA GLU A 2 -1.80 35.62 20.42
C GLU A 2 -0.75 34.50 20.46
N LEU A 3 0.26 34.55 21.33
CA LEU A 3 1.31 33.51 21.40
C LEU A 3 0.79 32.15 21.94
N GLY A 4 -0.22 32.16 22.81
CA GLY A 4 -0.76 30.94 23.44
C GLY A 4 -1.54 30.04 22.48
N PHE A 5 -1.97 30.56 21.34
CA PHE A 5 -2.75 29.82 20.33
C PHE A 5 -1.87 29.34 19.16
N VAL A 6 -0.77 30.05 18.87
CA VAL A 6 0.15 29.72 17.77
C VAL A 6 0.90 28.40 18.02
N GLY A 7 1.34 28.16 19.25
CA GLY A 7 2.08 26.93 19.60
C GLY A 7 1.30 25.64 19.31
N PRO A 8 0.07 25.48 19.84
CA PRO A 8 -0.76 24.30 19.57
C PRO A 8 -1.14 24.13 18.10
N ILE A 9 -1.41 25.21 17.36
CA ILE A 9 -1.70 25.15 15.92
C ILE A 9 -0.48 24.66 15.15
N PHE A 10 0.71 25.20 15.44
CA PHE A 10 1.94 24.82 14.76
C PHE A 10 2.26 23.33 14.98
N ILE A 11 2.14 22.86 16.22
CA ILE A 11 2.26 21.43 16.56
C ILE A 11 1.23 20.60 15.79
N GLY A 12 -0.02 21.07 15.72
CA GLY A 12 -1.08 20.42 14.95
C GLY A 12 -0.75 20.26 13.46
N ILE A 13 -0.17 21.29 12.84
CA ILE A 13 0.26 21.26 11.44
C ILE A 13 1.41 20.27 11.23
N ILE A 14 2.38 20.21 12.16
CA ILE A 14 3.47 19.23 12.08
C ILE A 14 2.93 17.81 12.12
N PHE A 15 2.01 17.50 13.04
CA PHE A 15 1.39 16.18 13.11
C PHE A 15 0.58 15.84 11.85
N MET A 16 -0.18 16.80 11.31
CA MET A 16 -0.87 16.63 10.01
C MET A 16 0.12 16.21 8.90
N LEU A 17 1.26 16.90 8.81
CA LEU A 17 2.28 16.61 7.79
C LEU A 17 2.90 15.22 7.97
N LEU A 18 3.21 14.83 9.22
CA LEU A 18 3.76 13.49 9.51
C LEU A 18 2.76 12.38 9.15
N ILE A 19 1.49 12.55 9.51
CA ILE A 19 0.43 11.60 9.19
C ILE A 19 0.27 11.47 7.67
N THR A 20 0.18 12.61 6.97
CA THR A 20 0.06 12.62 5.50
C THR A 20 1.28 11.98 4.84
N GLY A 21 2.49 12.26 5.35
CA GLY A 21 3.72 11.64 4.88
C GLY A 21 3.71 10.12 5.04
N MET A 22 3.24 9.63 6.19
CA MET A 22 3.07 8.19 6.45
C MET A 22 2.07 7.56 5.47
N TRP A 23 0.97 8.25 5.17
CA TRP A 23 -0.01 7.77 4.20
C TRP A 23 0.57 7.66 2.78
N ILE A 24 1.30 8.68 2.34
CA ILE A 24 1.97 8.69 1.03
C ILE A 24 3.04 7.60 0.97
N TYR A 25 3.79 7.42 2.05
CA TYR A 25 4.81 6.38 2.16
C TYR A 25 4.21 4.98 2.04
N ASN A 26 3.19 4.66 2.85
CA ASN A 26 2.49 3.37 2.78
C ASN A 26 1.84 3.14 1.41
N ALA A 27 1.30 4.19 0.77
CA ALA A 27 0.76 4.09 -0.57
C ALA A 27 1.82 3.77 -1.63
N THR A 28 3.03 4.30 -1.45
CA THR A 28 4.17 4.00 -2.30
C THR A 28 4.62 2.55 -2.11
N GLN A 29 4.75 2.08 -0.86
CA GLN A 29 5.12 0.69 -0.56
C GLN A 29 4.09 -0.31 -1.06
N THR A 30 2.79 0.00 -0.90
CA THR A 30 1.69 -0.81 -1.43
C THR A 30 1.77 -0.93 -2.96
N SER A 31 2.12 0.16 -3.66
CA SER A 31 2.34 0.11 -5.11
C SER A 31 3.57 -0.71 -5.50
N GLN A 32 4.65 -0.65 -4.71
CA GLN A 32 5.86 -1.46 -4.97
C GLN A 32 5.58 -2.94 -4.75
N ALA A 33 4.89 -3.30 -3.67
CA ALA A 33 4.48 -4.68 -3.39
C ALA A 33 3.63 -5.25 -4.54
N ALA A 34 2.67 -4.48 -5.06
CA ALA A 34 1.87 -4.90 -6.21
C ALA A 34 2.75 -5.15 -7.45
N ARG A 35 3.71 -4.28 -7.74
CA ARG A 35 4.63 -4.46 -8.88
C ARG A 35 5.51 -5.68 -8.71
N LEU A 36 6.05 -5.92 -7.51
CA LEU A 36 6.87 -7.09 -7.22
C LEU A 36 6.08 -8.40 -7.40
N ALA A 37 4.83 -8.46 -6.90
CA ALA A 37 3.97 -9.62 -7.12
C ALA A 37 3.63 -9.83 -8.60
N ALA A 38 3.23 -8.78 -9.33
CA ALA A 38 2.91 -8.90 -10.75
C ALA A 38 4.13 -9.37 -11.56
N HIS A 39 5.31 -8.80 -11.28
CA HIS A 39 6.57 -9.20 -11.90
C HIS A 39 6.94 -10.64 -11.58
N GLN A 40 6.88 -11.06 -10.31
CA GLN A 40 7.20 -12.44 -9.95
C GLN A 40 6.24 -13.42 -10.63
N LEU A 41 4.95 -13.10 -10.64
CA LEU A 41 3.95 -13.93 -11.34
C LEU A 41 4.29 -14.04 -12.83
N ALA A 42 4.64 -12.93 -13.48
CA ALA A 42 5.02 -12.94 -14.89
C ALA A 42 6.28 -13.75 -15.20
N VAL A 43 7.23 -13.84 -14.27
CA VAL A 43 8.53 -14.50 -14.47
C VAL A 43 8.52 -15.97 -14.05
N THR A 44 7.80 -16.33 -12.99
CA THR A 44 7.79 -17.70 -12.42
C THR A 44 6.49 -18.46 -12.66
N GLY A 45 5.40 -17.77 -12.98
CA GLY A 45 4.07 -18.36 -13.11
C GLY A 45 3.47 -18.86 -11.79
N ASN A 46 4.17 -18.68 -10.66
CA ASN A 46 3.78 -19.22 -9.36
C ASN A 46 3.05 -18.17 -8.51
N TYR A 47 1.75 -18.36 -8.32
CA TYR A 47 0.90 -17.48 -7.50
C TYR A 47 1.35 -17.40 -6.03
N SER A 48 1.73 -18.53 -5.44
CA SER A 48 2.08 -18.59 -4.01
C SER A 48 3.38 -17.81 -3.74
N GLU A 49 4.34 -17.91 -4.65
CA GLU A 49 5.61 -17.21 -4.54
C GLU A 49 5.43 -15.70 -4.71
N ALA A 50 4.67 -15.29 -5.74
CA ALA A 50 4.34 -13.88 -5.98
C ALA A 50 3.60 -13.24 -4.80
N TYR A 51 2.64 -13.96 -4.21
CA TYR A 51 1.94 -13.54 -3.00
C TYR A 51 2.91 -13.35 -1.82
N GLN A 52 3.76 -14.35 -1.55
CA GLN A 52 4.70 -14.30 -0.42
C GLN A 52 5.71 -13.16 -0.54
N ILE A 53 6.18 -12.83 -1.75
CA ILE A 53 7.10 -11.71 -1.95
C ILE A 53 6.41 -10.36 -1.62
N ALA A 54 5.20 -10.13 -2.13
CA ALA A 54 4.47 -8.90 -1.81
C ALA A 54 4.15 -8.79 -0.32
N TYR A 55 3.70 -9.88 0.30
CA TYR A 55 3.42 -9.91 1.73
C TYR A 55 4.70 -9.67 2.56
N SER A 56 5.81 -10.31 2.21
CA SER A 56 7.10 -10.08 2.90
C SER A 56 7.62 -8.66 2.69
N HIS A 57 7.38 -8.03 1.54
CA HIS A 57 7.78 -6.65 1.29
C HIS A 57 6.97 -5.70 2.16
N LEU A 58 5.65 -5.86 2.23
CA LEU A 58 4.77 -5.06 3.09
C LEU A 58 5.13 -5.24 4.56
N GLY A 59 5.29 -6.47 5.04
CA GLY A 59 5.66 -6.71 6.44
C GLY A 59 7.02 -6.11 6.86
N LYS A 60 7.92 -5.84 5.91
CA LYS A 60 9.22 -5.18 6.18
C LYS A 60 9.19 -3.66 6.00
N THR A 61 8.31 -3.14 5.16
CA THR A 61 8.33 -1.74 4.71
C THR A 61 7.11 -0.95 5.13
N GLY A 62 5.98 -1.58 5.44
CA GLY A 62 4.76 -0.93 5.88
C GLY A 62 4.91 -0.36 7.29
N ILE A 63 4.37 0.84 7.51
CA ILE A 63 4.39 1.51 8.82
C ILE A 63 2.96 1.68 9.31
N GLY A 64 2.63 1.14 10.48
CA GLY A 64 1.31 1.31 11.10
C GLY A 64 0.16 0.69 10.30
N LEU A 65 0.45 -0.33 9.49
CA LEU A 65 -0.57 -1.11 8.79
C LEU A 65 -1.30 -2.03 9.79
N SER A 66 -2.63 -2.05 9.69
CA SER A 66 -3.54 -2.87 10.49
C SER A 66 -3.95 -4.16 9.78
N SER A 67 -4.01 -4.14 8.44
CA SER A 67 -4.25 -5.33 7.63
C SER A 67 -3.65 -5.16 6.24
N GLU A 68 -3.30 -6.29 5.64
CA GLU A 68 -2.69 -6.39 4.32
C GLU A 68 -3.41 -7.51 3.56
N GLU A 69 -3.90 -7.21 2.37
CA GLU A 69 -4.53 -8.16 1.47
C GLU A 69 -3.83 -8.08 0.12
N VAL A 70 -3.33 -9.22 -0.35
CA VAL A 70 -2.62 -9.34 -1.63
C VAL A 70 -3.39 -10.32 -2.49
N SER A 71 -3.77 -9.89 -3.68
CA SER A 71 -4.40 -10.73 -4.70
C SER A 71 -3.52 -10.74 -5.94
N VAL A 72 -3.27 -11.92 -6.49
CA VAL A 72 -2.41 -12.13 -7.66
C VAL A 72 -3.18 -12.99 -8.64
N TYR A 73 -3.30 -12.55 -9.88
CA TYR A 73 -4.13 -13.23 -10.89
C TYR A 73 -3.59 -12.99 -12.29
N TRP A 74 -3.96 -13.87 -13.23
CA TRP A 74 -3.72 -13.66 -14.64
C TRP A 74 -4.96 -13.09 -15.32
N SER A 75 -4.75 -12.12 -16.20
CA SER A 75 -5.76 -11.59 -17.10
C SER A 75 -5.29 -11.84 -18.54
N GLY A 76 -5.58 -13.04 -19.05
CA GLY A 76 -5.01 -13.50 -20.32
C GLY A 76 -3.49 -13.70 -20.20
N ASP A 77 -2.72 -13.03 -21.06
CA ASP A 77 -1.25 -13.06 -21.06
C ASP A 77 -0.60 -12.00 -20.14
N VAL A 78 -1.40 -11.30 -19.34
CA VAL A 78 -0.92 -10.26 -18.43
C VAL A 78 -0.99 -10.78 -17.00
N ALA A 79 0.14 -10.73 -16.29
CA ALA A 79 0.20 -10.98 -14.87
C ALA A 79 -0.22 -9.72 -14.11
N CYS A 80 -1.21 -9.84 -13.24
CA CYS A 80 -1.76 -8.76 -12.45
C CYS A 80 -1.58 -9.05 -10.96
N ALA A 81 -1.41 -7.98 -10.20
CA ALA A 81 -1.48 -8.05 -8.75
C ALA A 81 -2.16 -6.80 -8.19
N GLN A 82 -3.01 -7.01 -7.18
CA GLN A 82 -3.67 -5.95 -6.44
C GLN A 82 -3.39 -6.13 -4.96
N VAL A 83 -2.91 -5.06 -4.34
CA VAL A 83 -2.58 -5.01 -2.92
C VAL A 83 -3.45 -3.95 -2.27
N ILE A 84 -4.09 -4.34 -1.17
CA ILE A 84 -4.93 -3.50 -0.34
C ILE A 84 -4.33 -3.49 1.06
N THR A 85 -4.03 -2.31 1.58
CA THR A 85 -3.55 -2.13 2.94
C THR A 85 -4.48 -1.20 3.70
N ASN A 86 -4.71 -1.49 4.98
CA ASN A 86 -5.48 -0.64 5.86
C ASN A 86 -4.57 -0.10 6.95
N MET A 87 -4.63 1.19 7.24
CA MET A 87 -3.99 1.76 8.43
C MET A 87 -5.03 2.46 9.30
N GLU A 88 -4.81 2.45 10.60
CA GLU A 88 -5.63 3.25 11.52
C GLU A 88 -5.18 4.71 11.49
N THR A 89 -6.12 5.64 11.48
CA THR A 89 -5.80 7.05 11.67
C THR A 89 -5.64 7.35 13.16
N TYR A 90 -4.39 7.40 13.59
CA TYR A 90 -4.04 7.90 14.92
C TYR A 90 -4.18 9.42 14.91
N MET A 91 -5.35 9.96 15.29
CA MET A 91 -5.50 11.18 16.11
C MET A 91 -6.93 11.76 16.10
N PRO A 92 -7.79 11.36 17.05
CA PRO A 92 -9.10 11.97 17.25
C PRO A 92 -9.03 13.46 17.62
N GLY A 93 -7.96 13.89 18.30
CA GLY A 93 -7.82 15.25 18.83
C GLY A 93 -7.39 16.31 17.82
N LEU A 94 -6.73 15.92 16.72
CA LEU A 94 -6.16 16.86 15.75
C LEU A 94 -7.24 17.58 14.96
N VAL A 95 -8.31 16.88 14.58
CA VAL A 95 -9.46 17.53 13.91
C VAL A 95 -10.16 18.52 14.82
N LYS A 96 -10.27 18.27 16.13
CA LYS A 96 -10.86 19.24 17.06
C LYS A 96 -10.09 20.57 17.12
N LEU A 97 -8.79 20.57 16.79
CA LEU A 97 -7.99 21.79 16.72
C LEU A 97 -8.29 22.65 15.49
N PHE A 98 -8.69 22.05 14.36
CA PHE A 98 -8.92 22.74 13.09
C PHE A 98 -10.40 22.86 12.70
N ASN A 99 -11.23 21.96 13.19
CA ASN A 99 -12.67 21.94 13.03
C ASN A 99 -13.31 21.36 14.31
N PRO A 100 -13.56 22.19 15.35
CA PRO A 100 -14.09 21.73 16.63
C PRO A 100 -15.49 21.09 16.53
N SER A 101 -16.23 21.37 15.44
CA SER A 101 -17.53 20.76 15.11
C SER A 101 -17.40 19.51 14.23
N GLY A 102 -16.19 19.19 13.76
CA GLY A 102 -15.92 18.07 12.88
C GLY A 102 -16.03 16.75 13.62
N THR A 103 -16.78 15.81 13.06
CA THR A 103 -16.78 14.40 13.50
C THR A 103 -15.36 13.86 13.45
N ASN A 104 -14.97 13.13 14.49
CA ASN A 104 -13.63 12.56 14.68
C ASN A 104 -13.09 11.97 13.36
N TRP A 105 -11.87 12.34 12.97
CA TRP A 105 -11.16 11.71 11.84
C TRP A 105 -10.59 10.34 12.23
N THR A 106 -11.34 9.58 13.01
CA THR A 106 -11.00 8.25 13.48
C THR A 106 -11.64 7.26 12.52
N GLY A 107 -10.84 6.70 11.62
CA GLY A 107 -11.29 5.73 10.64
C GLY A 107 -10.10 4.95 10.09
N LYS A 108 -10.39 3.80 9.48
CA LYS A 108 -9.36 3.07 8.74
C LYS A 108 -9.17 3.78 7.40
N VAL A 109 -7.93 4.09 7.04
CA VAL A 109 -7.60 4.51 5.68
C VAL A 109 -7.21 3.26 4.91
N THR A 110 -8.02 2.95 3.91
CA THR A 110 -7.79 1.86 2.96
C THR A 110 -7.02 2.38 1.76
N ILE A 111 -5.89 1.77 1.46
CA ILE A 111 -5.06 2.05 0.31
C ILE A 111 -5.12 0.82 -0.60
N SER A 112 -5.64 1.01 -1.82
CA SER A 112 -5.69 -0.03 -2.85
C SER A 112 -4.79 0.36 -4.02
N ARG A 113 -3.84 -0.51 -4.39
CA ARG A 113 -2.94 -0.33 -5.55
C ARG A 113 -2.88 -1.59 -6.37
N GLY A 114 -3.02 -1.44 -7.69
CA GLY A 114 -2.83 -2.51 -8.66
C GLY A 114 -1.59 -2.28 -9.52
N ALA A 115 -1.00 -3.37 -9.99
CA ALA A 115 0.04 -3.39 -11.00
C ALA A 115 -0.21 -4.53 -11.99
N GLN A 116 0.23 -4.33 -13.22
CA GLN A 116 0.11 -5.30 -14.30
C GLN A 116 1.43 -5.34 -15.09
N THR A 117 1.81 -6.52 -15.56
CA THR A 117 2.99 -6.71 -16.40
C THR A 117 2.77 -7.88 -17.35
N THR A 118 3.35 -7.82 -18.55
CA THR A 118 3.23 -8.88 -19.55
C THR A 118 3.92 -10.16 -19.06
N GLY A 119 3.27 -11.31 -19.26
CA GLY A 119 3.78 -12.61 -18.86
C GLY A 119 4.93 -13.10 -19.73
N GLU A 120 6.16 -12.98 -19.25
CA GLU A 120 7.35 -13.46 -19.96
C GLU A 120 7.66 -14.95 -19.70
N TYR A 121 6.99 -15.60 -18.73
CA TYR A 121 7.20 -17.01 -18.38
C TYR A 121 7.07 -17.98 -19.56
N ARG A 122 6.22 -17.65 -20.55
CA ARG A 122 6.01 -18.44 -21.78
C ARG A 122 7.18 -18.35 -22.77
N LEU A 123 8.04 -17.34 -22.64
CA LEU A 123 9.19 -17.09 -23.52
C LEU A 123 10.50 -17.66 -22.98
N ARG A 124 10.51 -18.18 -21.75
CA ARG A 124 11.70 -18.78 -21.13
C ARG A 124 11.96 -20.18 -21.69
N SER A 125 13.13 -20.40 -22.30
CA SER A 125 13.52 -21.66 -22.97
C SER A 125 13.37 -22.96 -22.17
N GLY A 126 13.17 -22.91 -20.85
CA GLY A 126 12.91 -24.09 -20.01
C GLY A 126 11.47 -24.63 -20.05
N ASN A 127 10.49 -23.82 -20.47
CA ASN A 127 9.06 -24.19 -20.48
C ASN A 127 8.50 -24.41 -21.89
N GLN A 128 9.31 -24.23 -22.94
CA GLN A 128 8.88 -24.41 -24.33
C GLN A 128 8.49 -25.86 -24.66
N SER A 129 8.96 -26.84 -23.89
CA SER A 129 8.63 -28.25 -24.07
C SER A 129 7.23 -28.65 -23.58
N GLN A 130 6.52 -27.78 -22.84
CA GLN A 130 5.14 -28.06 -22.40
C GLN A 130 4.06 -27.43 -23.28
N PHE A 131 4.46 -26.70 -24.33
CA PHE A 131 3.54 -26.01 -25.25
C PHE A 131 3.67 -26.48 -26.71
N ASN A 132 4.37 -27.59 -26.95
CA ASN A 132 4.39 -28.31 -28.24
C ASN A 132 3.61 -29.62 -28.14
#